data_AF-A0A5B8LEG7-F1
#
_entry.id   AF-A0A5B8LEG7-F1
#
_cell.length_a   1.000
_cell.length_b   1.000
_cell.length_c   1.000
_cell.angle_alpha   90.00
_cell.angle_beta   90.00
_cell.angle_gamma   90.00
#
_symmetry.space_group_name_H-M   'P 1'
#
loop_
_entity.id
_entity.type
_entity.pdbx_description
1 polymer ?
#
loop_
_entity_poly.entity_id
_entity_poly.type
_entity_poly.pdbx_seq_one_letter_code
_entity_poly.pdbx_strand_id
1 'polypeptide(L)' 'MSLPDFISIVPVQTIESPCVNICTIGEDRLCEGCRRSINEIAQWSRMTPAERRAVMAELPTR' A
#
# COMPACT_ATOMS: atom_id res chain seq x y z
N MET A 1 38.08 -0.30 -14.90
CA MET A 1 36.98 0.36 -14.16
C MET A 1 35.67 -0.22 -14.70
N SER A 2 35.34 -1.46 -14.31
CA SER A 2 34.06 -2.09 -14.64
C SER A 2 33.10 -1.84 -13.48
N LEU A 3 32.00 -1.16 -13.76
CA LEU A 3 30.85 -1.19 -12.88
C LEU A 3 30.25 -2.60 -12.95
N PRO A 4 29.91 -3.25 -11.84
CA PRO A 4 29.36 -4.60 -11.86
C PRO A 4 27.94 -4.57 -12.43
N ASP A 5 27.58 -5.60 -13.19
CA ASP A 5 26.27 -5.91 -13.79
C ASP A 5 25.11 -6.10 -12.77
N PHE A 6 25.17 -5.46 -11.61
CA PHE A 6 24.30 -5.72 -10.46
C PHE A 6 22.94 -5.00 -10.54
N ILE A 7 22.73 -4.12 -11.51
CA ILE A 7 21.57 -3.21 -11.54
C ILE A 7 20.32 -3.83 -12.23
N SER A 8 20.40 -5.01 -12.87
CA SER A 8 19.40 -5.35 -13.91
C SER A 8 18.32 -6.42 -13.65
N ILE A 9 18.14 -7.06 -12.48
CA ILE A 9 17.18 -8.20 -12.42
C ILE A 9 16.35 -8.32 -11.13
N VAL A 10 15.87 -7.21 -10.56
CA VAL A 10 14.75 -7.31 -9.60
C VAL A 10 13.47 -6.87 -10.30
N PRO A 11 12.59 -7.80 -10.72
CA PRO A 11 11.31 -7.41 -11.28
C PRO A 11 10.51 -6.66 -10.21
N VAL A 12 10.16 -5.40 -10.48
CA VAL A 12 9.22 -4.64 -9.66
C VAL A 12 7.88 -5.34 -9.72
N GLN A 13 7.49 -5.96 -8.61
CA GLN A 13 6.14 -6.47 -8.45
C GLN A 13 5.22 -5.31 -8.08
N THR A 14 4.24 -5.04 -8.93
CA THR A 14 3.23 -4.01 -8.69
C THR A 14 2.29 -4.48 -7.59
N ILE A 15 2.29 -3.76 -6.46
CA ILE A 15 1.37 -4.02 -5.35
C ILE A 15 0.11 -3.17 -5.57
N GLU A 16 -1.05 -3.83 -5.66
CA GLU A 16 -2.35 -3.16 -5.73
C GLU A 16 -2.56 -2.29 -4.48
N SER A 17 -3.07 -1.06 -4.68
CA SER A 17 -3.24 -0.10 -3.60
C SER A 17 -4.40 0.87 -3.89
N PRO A 18 -5.28 1.16 -2.91
CA PRO A 18 -6.33 2.17 -3.02
C PRO A 18 -5.82 3.61 -2.76
N CYS A 19 -4.50 3.79 -2.67
CA CYS A 19 -3.90 5.10 -2.36
C CYS A 19 -4.10 6.08 -3.52
N VAL A 20 -4.63 7.27 -3.20
CA VAL A 20 -4.81 8.39 -4.13
C VAL A 20 -3.81 9.53 -3.87
N ASN A 21 -2.70 9.24 -3.18
CA ASN A 21 -1.65 10.19 -2.81
C ASN A 21 -2.13 11.38 -1.96
N ILE A 22 -3.17 11.16 -1.16
CA ILE A 22 -3.60 12.06 -0.09
C ILE A 22 -3.24 11.37 1.23
N CYS A 23 -2.48 12.07 2.07
CA CYS A 23 -1.95 11.54 3.34
C CYS A 23 -2.39 12.38 4.53
N THR A 24 -3.70 12.59 4.66
CA THR A 24 -4.32 13.29 5.80
C THR A 24 -5.15 12.29 6.60
N ILE A 25 -4.98 12.26 7.91
CA ILE A 25 -5.75 11.40 8.82
C ILE A 25 -6.89 12.22 9.44
N GLY A 26 -8.11 11.73 9.29
CA GLY A 26 -9.32 12.31 9.87
C GLY A 26 -9.48 12.02 11.35
N GLU A 27 -10.53 12.58 11.95
CA GLU A 27 -10.89 12.36 13.35
C GLU A 27 -11.29 10.90 13.64
N ASP A 28 -11.81 10.20 12.63
CA ASP A 28 -12.13 8.76 12.68
C ASP A 28 -10.89 7.85 12.65
N ARG A 29 -9.69 8.44 12.58
CA ARG A 29 -8.37 7.77 12.48
C ARG A 29 -8.18 7.00 11.17
N LEU A 30 -8.90 7.37 10.12
CA LEU A 30 -8.72 6.86 8.77
C LEU A 30 -8.09 7.93 7.87
N CYS A 31 -7.43 7.49 6.81
CA CYS A 31 -6.96 8.39 5.76
C CYS A 31 -8.14 8.93 4.96
N GLU A 32 -8.23 10.25 4.82
CA GLU A 32 -9.28 10.94 4.04
C GLU A 32 -9.27 10.53 2.56
N GLY A 33 -8.11 10.15 2.02
CA GLY A 33 -7.97 9.75 0.62
C GLY A 33 -8.34 8.28 0.35
N CYS A 34 -7.75 7.35 1.11
CA CYS A 34 -7.87 5.92 0.82
C CYS A 34 -8.70 5.15 1.86
N ARG A 35 -9.27 5.82 2.87
CA ARG A 35 -10.10 5.26 3.95
C ARG A 35 -9.45 4.14 4.76
N ARG A 36 -8.13 4.03 4.69
CA ARG A 36 -7.33 3.05 5.47
C ARG A 36 -6.82 3.66 6.76
N SER A 37 -6.75 2.83 7.78
CA SER A 37 -6.13 3.16 9.06
C SER A 37 -4.60 3.26 8.93
N ILE A 38 -3.96 3.95 9.87
CA ILE A 38 -2.50 4.06 9.95
C ILE A 38 -1.84 2.67 10.01
N ASN A 39 -2.44 1.73 10.75
CA ASN A 39 -1.90 0.38 10.91
C ASN A 39 -1.91 -0.39 9.59
N GLU A 40 -3.02 -0.32 8.84
CA GLU A 40 -3.10 -0.91 7.52
C GLU A 40 -2.03 -0.28 6.60
N ILE A 41 -1.90 1.05 6.58
CA ILE A 41 -0.93 1.77 5.75
C ILE A 41 0.50 1.29 6.04
N ALA A 42 0.89 1.23 7.32
CA ALA A 42 2.23 0.81 7.75
C ALA A 42 2.56 -0.64 7.36
N GLN A 43 1.55 -1.52 7.34
CA GLN A 43 1.74 -2.94 7.05
C GLN A 43 1.53 -3.30 5.57
N TRP A 44 1.09 -2.38 4.72
CA TRP A 44 0.58 -2.72 3.38
C TRP A 44 1.53 -3.53 2.49
N SER A 45 2.81 -3.15 2.50
CA SER A 45 3.84 -3.83 1.69
C SER A 45 4.16 -5.24 2.21
N ARG A 46 3.84 -5.52 3.47
CA ARG A 46 4.07 -6.82 4.13
C ARG A 46 2.84 -7.72 4.10
N MET A 47 1.65 -7.16 3.88
CA MET A 47 0.43 -7.94 3.72
C MET A 47 0.54 -8.88 2.50
N THR A 48 -0.10 -10.02 2.61
CA THR A 48 -0.35 -10.94 1.50
C THR A 48 -1.38 -10.34 0.53
N PRO A 49 -1.43 -10.80 -0.73
CA PRO A 49 -2.48 -10.39 -1.66
C PRO A 49 -3.90 -10.66 -1.15
N ALA A 50 -4.09 -11.71 -0.34
CA ALA A 50 -5.38 -12.05 0.25
C ALA A 50 -5.80 -11.04 1.31
N GLU A 51 -4.90 -10.67 2.22
CA GLU A 51 -5.15 -9.63 3.23
C GLU A 51 -5.43 -8.27 2.60
N ARG A 52 -4.68 -7.89 1.56
CA ARG A 52 -4.95 -6.65 0.80
C ARG A 52 -6.36 -6.65 0.19
N ARG A 53 -6.77 -7.76 -0.42
CA ARG A 53 -8.12 -7.91 -1.00
C ARG A 53 -9.21 -7.82 0.06
N ALA A 54 -8.99 -8.39 1.25
CA ALA A 54 -9.94 -8.26 2.36
C ALA A 54 -10.10 -6.79 2.78
N VAL A 55 -9.00 -6.08 3.01
CA VAL A 55 -9.04 -4.64 3.33
C VAL A 55 -9.76 -3.85 2.24
N MET A 56 -9.44 -4.07 0.96
CA MET A 56 -10.08 -3.37 -0.16
C MET A 56 -11.58 -3.64 -0.26
N ALA A 57 -12.04 -4.84 0.08
CA ALA A 57 -13.47 -5.17 0.09
C ALA A 57 -14.25 -4.42 1.18
N GLU A 58 -13.59 -4.04 2.28
CA GLU A 58 -14.22 -3.30 3.38
C GLU A 58 -14.30 -1.79 3.12
N LEU A 59 -13.37 -1.20 2.35
CA LEU A 59 -13.28 0.25 2.13
C LEU A 59 -14.57 0.92 1.63
N PRO A 60 -15.36 0.34 0.71
CA PRO A 60 -16.60 0.98 0.23
C PRO A 60 -17.64 1.22 1.33
N THR A 61 -17.49 0.57 2.48
CA THR A 61 -18.42 0.65 3.62
C THR A 61 -17.89 1.50 4.78
N ARG A 62 -16.71 2.12 4.63
CA ARG A 62 -16.03 2.89 5.69
C ARG A 62 -16.23 4.39 5.56
#